data_AF-A0A485BIW1-F1
#
_entry.id   AF-A0A485BIW1-F1
#
_cell.length_a   1.000
_cell.length_b   1.000
_cell.length_c   1.000
_cell.angle_alpha   90.00
_cell.angle_beta   90.00
_cell.angle_gamma   90.00
#
_symmetry.space_group_name_H-M   'P 1'
#
loop_
_entity.id
_entity.type
_entity.pdbx_description
1 polymer ?
#
loop_
_entity_poly.entity_id
_entity_poly.type
_entity_poly.pdbx_seq_one_letter_code
_entity_poly.pdbx_strand_id
1 'polypeptide(L)' 'MEHPGLRVEPVVEQPEEEWRGRSGTVLTAVLQDYGTLAEHDIYIAGRFEMAKIARELFCNERNAREDRLFGDAFAFI' A
#
# COMPACT_ATOMS: atom_id res chain seq x y z
N MET A 1 -0.76 16.99 18.74
CA MET A 1 -0.86 16.54 17.33
C MET A 1 -2.34 16.44 17.01
N GLU A 2 -2.80 17.13 15.96
CA GLU A 2 -4.23 17.29 15.64
C GLU A 2 -4.92 15.95 15.31
N HIS A 3 -4.17 14.93 14.84
CA HIS A 3 -4.70 13.61 14.51
C HIS A 3 -3.75 12.48 15.00
N PRO A 4 -3.97 11.91 16.20
CA PRO A 4 -3.04 10.93 16.78
C PRO A 4 -3.03 9.57 16.08
N GLY A 5 -4.07 9.22 15.31
CA GLY A 5 -4.14 7.98 14.54
C GLY A 5 -3.60 8.09 13.11
N LEU A 6 -3.17 9.27 12.68
CA LEU A 6 -2.67 9.49 11.32
C LEU A 6 -1.16 9.28 11.28
N ARG A 7 -0.72 8.38 10.40
CA ARG A 7 0.70 8.16 10.08
C ARG A 7 0.92 8.40 8.59
N VAL A 8 1.99 9.14 8.25
CA VAL A 8 2.36 9.45 6.86
C VAL A 8 3.73 8.85 6.58
N GLU A 9 3.78 7.92 5.64
CA GLU A 9 4.99 7.15 5.30
C GLU A 9 5.38 7.43 3.84
N PRO A 10 6.30 8.39 3.57
CA PRO A 10 6.74 8.64 2.21
C PRO A 10 7.73 7.57 1.75
N VAL A 11 7.57 7.10 0.51
CA VAL A 11 8.40 6.06 -0.09
C VAL A 11 8.92 6.54 -1.44
N VAL A 12 10.24 6.51 -1.65
CA VAL A 12 10.90 6.97 -2.88
C VAL A 12 11.69 5.82 -3.49
N GLU A 13 11.43 5.49 -4.75
CA GLU A 13 12.08 4.35 -5.42
C GLU A 13 13.57 4.60 -5.67
N GLN A 14 13.92 5.81 -6.13
CA GLN A 14 15.28 6.25 -6.41
C GLN A 14 15.59 7.49 -5.55
N PRO A 15 15.97 7.31 -4.28
CA PRO A 15 16.20 8.42 -3.37
C PRO A 15 17.51 9.16 -3.67
N GLU A 16 17.51 10.46 -3.40
CA GLU A 16 18.75 11.26 -3.30
C GLU A 16 19.49 10.94 -1.99
N GLU A 17 20.77 11.32 -1.89
CA GLU A 17 21.64 10.97 -0.75
C GLU A 17 21.10 11.51 0.59
N GLU A 18 20.40 12.64 0.57
CA GLU A 18 19.82 13.29 1.73
C GLU A 18 18.47 12.71 2.16
N TRP A 19 17.93 11.74 1.42
CA TRP A 19 16.64 11.13 1.74
C TRP A 19 16.69 10.34 3.05
N ARG A 20 15.75 10.64 3.95
CA ARG A 20 15.65 9.98 5.27
C ARG A 20 14.41 9.13 5.46
N GLY A 21 13.51 9.12 4.47
CA GLY A 21 12.32 8.28 4.49
C GLY A 21 12.59 6.89 3.93
N ARG A 22 11.53 6.18 3.54
CA ARG A 22 11.65 4.81 3.04
C ARG A 22 12.06 4.81 1.58
N SER A 23 12.85 3.81 1.19
CA SER A 23 13.22 3.57 -0.19
C SER A 23 12.52 2.34 -0.78
N GLY A 24 12.31 2.33 -2.09
CA GLY A 24 11.66 1.24 -2.83
C GLY A 24 10.23 1.56 -3.25
N THR A 25 9.37 0.53 -3.32
CA THR A 25 7.96 0.70 -3.74
C THR A 25 7.02 0.72 -2.55
N VAL A 26 5.86 1.37 -2.73
CA VAL A 26 4.81 1.43 -1.70
C VAL A 26 4.28 0.04 -1.31
N LEU A 27 4.26 -0.93 -2.23
CA LEU A 27 3.79 -2.29 -1.95
C LEU A 27 4.74 -2.99 -0.99
N THR A 28 6.04 -2.93 -1.26
CA THR A 28 7.06 -3.49 -0.36
C THR A 28 7.02 -2.82 1.00
N ALA A 29 6.79 -1.51 1.04
CA ALA A 29 6.67 -0.76 2.29
C ALA A 29 5.49 -1.26 3.15
N VAL A 30 4.32 -1.48 2.55
CA VAL A 30 3.16 -2.05 3.25
C VAL A 30 3.45 -3.45 3.77
N LEU A 31 4.08 -4.32 2.96
CA LEU A 31 4.39 -5.69 3.37
C LEU A 31 5.35 -5.78 4.55
N GLN A 32 6.26 -4.81 4.71
CA GLN A 32 7.19 -4.74 5.82
C GLN A 32 6.52 -4.25 7.12
N ASP A 33 5.51 -3.40 7.01
CA ASP A 33 4.87 -2.77 8.18
C ASP A 33 3.76 -3.62 8.79
N TYR A 34 3.06 -4.39 7.95
CA TYR A 34 1.87 -5.12 8.34
C TYR A 34 2.11 -6.61 8.16
N GLY A 35 2.03 -7.37 9.26
CA GLY A 35 2.04 -8.83 9.21
C GLY A 35 0.73 -9.44 8.70
N THR A 36 -0.37 -8.70 8.82
CA THR A 36 -1.68 -9.04 8.27
C THR A 36 -2.46 -7.78 7.93
N LEU A 37 -3.30 -7.88 6.90
CA LEU A 37 -4.18 -6.84 6.39
C LEU A 37 -5.67 -7.22 6.49
N ALA A 38 -6.00 -8.36 7.12
CA ALA A 38 -7.37 -8.89 7.20
C ALA A 38 -8.42 -7.90 7.77
N GLU A 39 -7.99 -7.05 8.70
CA GLU A 39 -8.84 -6.09 9.40
C GLU A 39 -8.81 -4.66 8.81
N HIS A 40 -8.11 -4.46 7.69
CA HIS A 40 -7.95 -3.14 7.09
C HIS A 40 -8.93 -2.94 5.94
N ASP A 41 -9.47 -1.72 5.86
CA ASP A 41 -10.03 -1.18 4.61
C ASP A 41 -8.91 -0.48 3.84
N ILE A 42 -8.67 -0.90 2.61
CA ILE A 42 -7.52 -0.47 1.81
C ILE A 42 -8.02 0.32 0.60
N TYR A 43 -7.51 1.53 0.43
CA TYR A 43 -7.86 2.42 -0.68
C TYR A 43 -6.63 2.66 -1.54
N ILE A 44 -6.71 2.35 -2.84
CA ILE A 44 -5.57 2.41 -3.77
C ILE A 44 -5.91 3.28 -4.98
N ALA A 45 -5.02 4.22 -5.29
CA ALA A 45 -5.05 5.02 -6.51
C ALA A 45 -3.65 5.07 -7.15
N GLY A 46 -3.59 5.05 -8.48
CA GLY A 46 -2.34 5.08 -9.23
C GLY A 46 -2.44 4.30 -10.53
N ARG A 47 -1.29 3.85 -11.05
CA ARG A 47 -1.26 3.00 -12.27
C ARG A 47 -2.05 1.71 -12.04
N PHE A 48 -2.89 1.33 -13.00
CA PHE A 48 -3.76 0.15 -12.88
C PHE A 48 -2.96 -1.14 -12.67
N GLU A 49 -1.80 -1.26 -13.34
CA GLU A 49 -0.88 -2.39 -13.16
C GLU A 49 -0.40 -2.50 -11.71
N MET A 50 -0.07 -1.38 -11.06
CA MET A 50 0.31 -1.37 -9.65
C MET A 50 -0.85 -1.79 -8.75
N ALA A 51 -2.05 -1.25 -8.99
CA ALA A 51 -3.24 -1.62 -8.22
C ALA A 51 -3.58 -3.12 -8.36
N LYS A 52 -3.43 -3.68 -9.57
CA LYS A 52 -3.59 -5.11 -9.81
C LYS A 52 -2.62 -5.94 -8.97
N ILE A 53 -1.32 -5.61 -9.03
CA ILE A 53 -0.28 -6.31 -8.26
C ILE A 53 -0.55 -6.16 -6.76
N ALA A 54 -0.97 -4.98 -6.30
CA ALA A 54 -1.30 -4.72 -4.90
C ALA A 54 -2.41 -5.65 -4.40
N ARG A 55 -3.53 -5.78 -5.16
CA ARG A 55 -4.64 -6.67 -4.81
C ARG A 55 -4.17 -8.11 -4.66
N GLU A 56 -3.46 -8.62 -5.66
CA GLU A 56 -2.94 -10.00 -5.65
C GLU A 56 -2.00 -10.24 -4.47
N LEU A 57 -1.01 -9.35 -4.28
CA LEU A 57 0.02 -9.48 -3.26
C LEU A 57 -0.55 -9.37 -1.84
N PHE A 58 -1.42 -8.40 -1.59
CA PHE A 58 -2.00 -8.17 -0.27
C PHE A 58 -2.96 -9.30 0.14
N CYS A 59 -3.78 -9.79 -0.78
CA CYS A 59 -4.66 -10.92 -0.52
C CYS A 59 -3.85 -12.20 -0.26
N ASN A 60 -2.88 -12.51 -1.12
CA ASN A 60 -2.13 -13.77 -1.05
C ASN A 60 -1.15 -13.82 0.13
N GLU A 61 -0.46 -12.72 0.43
CA GLU A 61 0.64 -12.73 1.40
C GLU A 61 0.30 -12.12 2.75
N ARG A 62 -0.76 -11.31 2.83
CA ARG A 62 -1.14 -10.60 4.06
C ARG A 62 -2.59 -10.80 4.47
N ASN A 63 -3.30 -11.76 3.86
CA ASN A 63 -4.69 -12.05 4.16
C ASN A 63 -5.60 -10.82 4.03
N ALA A 64 -5.25 -9.85 3.17
CA ALA A 64 -6.19 -8.77 2.85
C ALA A 64 -7.46 -9.37 2.27
N ARG A 65 -8.59 -8.74 2.57
CA ARG A 65 -9.87 -9.17 2.03
C ARG A 65 -10.17 -8.37 0.78
N GLU A 66 -10.46 -9.07 -0.30
CA GLU A 66 -10.76 -8.44 -1.59
C GLU A 66 -12.01 -7.55 -1.52
N ASP A 67 -13.01 -7.93 -0.72
CA ASP A 67 -14.23 -7.13 -0.49
C ASP A 67 -14.00 -5.85 0.34
N ARG A 68 -12.78 -5.65 0.84
CA ARG A 68 -12.33 -4.46 1.58
C ARG A 68 -11.18 -3.71 0.88
N LEU A 69 -10.99 -3.98 -0.41
CA LEU A 69 -9.93 -3.41 -1.23
C LEU A 69 -10.57 -2.56 -2.33
N PHE A 70 -10.39 -1.24 -2.24
CA PHE A 70 -11.12 -0.23 -3.01
C PHE A 70 -10.18 0.57 -3.89
N GLY A 71 -10.61 0.89 -5.11
CA GLY A 71 -9.83 1.68 -6.06
C GLY A 71 -10.44 1.63 -7.47
N ASP A 72 -10.32 2.74 -8.20
CA ASP A 72 -10.93 2.88 -9.53
C ASP A 72 -10.46 1.81 -10.51
N ALA A 73 -9.21 1.35 -10.37
CA ALA A 73 -8.64 0.31 -11.21
C ALA A 73 -9.46 -0.99 -11.19
N PHE A 74 -10.02 -1.38 -10.03
CA PHE A 74 -10.73 -2.67 -9.87
C PHE A 74 -12.04 -2.75 -10.64
N ALA A 75 -12.58 -1.62 -11.10
CA ALA A 75 -13.72 -1.61 -12.00
C ALA A 75 -13.36 -2.02 -13.44
N PHE A 76 -12.07 -2.08 -13.78
CA PHE A 76 -11.57 -2.30 -15.14
C PHE A 76 -10.64 -3.52 -15.27
N ILE A 77 -10.34 -4.24 -14.19
CA ILE A 77 -9.37 -5.37 -14.15
C ILE A 77 -9.90 -6.63 -13.47
#